data_AF-A0A2P6S5B0-F1
#
_entry.id   AF-A0A2P6S5B0-F1
#
_cell.length_a   1.000
_cell.length_b   1.000
_cell.length_c   1.000
_cell.angle_alpha   90.00
_cell.angle_beta   90.00
_cell.angle_gamma   90.00
#
_symmetry.space_group_name_H-M   'P 1'
#
loop_
_entity.id
_entity.type
_entity.pdbx_description
1 polymer ?
#
loop_
_entity_poly.entity_id
_entity_poly.type
_entity_poly.pdbx_seq_one_letter_code
_entity_poly.pdbx_strand_id
1 'polypeptide(L)'
;MSLLTIPASRSSTEGLKKVRFDSLEEDVIRETPTCAICIKDFVECVDELITSLPCAHHYHVDCIVQWLKRDHTCPLCRYQMPPASMDWDGDGDAV
;
A
#
# COMPACT_ATOMS: atom_id res chain seq x y z
N MET A 1 15.10 -15.58 -12.21
CA MET A 1 14.98 -14.17 -11.80
C MET A 1 14.24 -14.15 -10.48
N SER A 2 14.94 -14.33 -9.36
CA SER A 2 14.34 -14.22 -8.03
C SER A 2 14.03 -12.75 -7.81
N LEU A 3 12.75 -12.39 -7.95
CA LEU A 3 12.28 -11.05 -7.57
C LEU A 3 12.36 -11.00 -6.04
N LEU A 4 13.46 -10.44 -5.54
CA LEU A 4 13.61 -10.10 -4.13
C LEU A 4 12.54 -9.05 -3.82
N THR A 5 11.42 -9.50 -3.28
CA THR A 5 10.34 -8.60 -2.86
C THR A 5 10.80 -7.93 -1.58
N ILE A 6 11.14 -6.64 -1.68
CA ILE A 6 11.55 -5.84 -0.53
C ILE A 6 10.27 -5.28 0.12
N PRO A 7 10.03 -5.54 1.41
CA PRO A 7 8.87 -4.97 2.10
C PRO A 7 9.03 -3.46 2.30
N ALA A 8 7.91 -2.75 2.46
CA ALA A 8 7.92 -1.35 2.86
C ALA A 8 8.37 -1.21 4.32
N SER A 9 8.91 -0.04 4.67
CA SER A 9 9.28 0.25 6.04
C SER A 9 8.06 0.19 6.97
N ARG A 10 8.25 -0.25 8.22
CA ARG A 10 7.14 -0.28 9.20
C ARG A 10 6.47 1.09 9.32
N SER A 11 7.28 2.14 9.39
CA SER A 11 6.83 3.54 9.42
C SER A 11 5.99 3.92 8.20
N SER A 12 6.33 3.42 7.01
CA SER A 12 5.54 3.63 5.79
C SER A 12 4.15 2.99 5.85
N THR A 13 4.00 1.86 6.54
CA THR A 13 2.71 1.17 6.68
C THR A 13 1.86 1.71 7.83
N GLU A 14 2.48 2.15 8.93
CA GLU A 14 1.78 2.65 10.12
C GLU A 14 1.36 4.12 9.98
N GLY A 15 2.12 4.92 9.22
CA GLY A 15 1.86 6.34 8.99
C GLY A 15 0.78 6.64 7.95
N LEU A 16 0.14 5.62 7.38
CA LEU A 16 -0.91 5.78 6.37
C LEU A 16 -2.15 6.49 6.96
N LYS A 17 -2.63 7.52 6.27
CA LYS A 17 -3.86 8.24 6.65
C LYS A 17 -5.06 7.31 6.53
N LYS A 18 -5.80 7.12 7.62
CA LYS A 18 -7.00 6.26 7.66
C LYS A 18 -8.24 7.13 7.64
N VAL A 19 -9.14 6.89 6.70
CA VAL A 19 -10.42 7.59 6.55
C VAL A 19 -11.54 6.59 6.30
N ARG A 20 -12.80 6.98 6.55
CA ARG A 20 -13.95 6.20 6.10
C ARG A 20 -14.27 6.55 4.65
N PHE A 21 -14.87 5.61 3.92
CA PHE A 21 -15.25 5.82 2.53
C PHE A 21 -16.24 6.97 2.34
N ASP A 22 -17.26 7.05 3.21
CA ASP A 22 -18.28 8.08 3.20
C ASP A 22 -17.75 9.51 3.42
N SER A 23 -16.51 9.62 3.90
CA SER A 23 -15.84 10.89 4.18
C SER A 23 -14.93 11.35 3.04
N LEU A 24 -14.83 10.59 1.94
CA LEU A 24 -14.09 10.96 0.73
C LEU A 24 -14.92 11.90 -0.15
N GLU A 25 -14.23 12.69 -0.98
CA GLU A 25 -14.88 13.54 -1.98
C GLU A 25 -15.62 12.67 -3.01
N GLU A 26 -16.81 13.10 -3.43
CA GLU A 26 -17.66 12.36 -4.37
C GLU A 26 -16.96 12.04 -5.70
N ASP A 27 -16.06 12.91 -6.17
CA ASP A 27 -15.26 12.65 -7.38
C ASP A 27 -14.29 11.47 -7.19
N VAL A 28 -13.62 11.40 -6.03
CA VAL A 28 -12.69 10.30 -5.69
C VAL A 28 -13.45 8.97 -5.56
N ILE A 29 -14.64 9.03 -4.96
CA ILE A 29 -15.56 7.88 -4.84
C ILE A 29 -15.92 7.31 -6.22
N ARG A 30 -16.12 8.17 -7.22
CA ARG A 30 -16.49 7.76 -8.58
C ARG A 30 -15.31 7.22 -9.38
N GLU A 31 -14.11 7.75 -9.17
CA GLU A 31 -12.90 7.31 -9.89
C GLU A 31 -12.29 6.03 -9.34
N THR A 32 -12.38 5.82 -8.02
CA THR A 32 -11.81 4.65 -7.33
C THR A 32 -12.80 4.01 -6.37
N PRO A 33 -13.90 3.38 -6.87
CA PRO A 33 -14.94 2.81 -6.02
C PRO A 33 -14.59 1.45 -5.41
N THR A 34 -13.51 0.81 -5.88
CA THR A 34 -13.20 -0.60 -5.59
C THR A 34 -11.76 -0.76 -5.11
N CYS A 35 -11.54 -1.62 -4.11
CA CYS A 35 -10.21 -2.00 -3.68
C CYS A 35 -9.59 -3.01 -4.65
N ALA A 36 -8.48 -2.66 -5.32
CA ALA A 36 -7.83 -3.55 -6.30
C ALA A 36 -7.13 -4.79 -5.70
N ILE A 37 -7.06 -4.91 -4.37
CA ILE A 37 -6.42 -6.06 -3.68
C ILE A 37 -7.46 -7.16 -3.41
N CYS A 38 -8.59 -6.79 -2.77
CA CYS A 38 -9.65 -7.74 -2.44
C CYS A 38 -10.79 -7.78 -3.46
N ILE A 39 -10.79 -6.86 -4.44
CA ILE A 39 -11.79 -6.75 -5.51
C ILE A 39 -13.21 -6.58 -4.94
N LYS A 40 -13.32 -5.78 -3.87
CA LYS A 40 -14.59 -5.43 -3.24
C LYS A 40 -14.80 -3.93 -3.31
N ASP A 41 -16.07 -3.54 -3.48
CA ASP A 41 -16.43 -2.13 -3.50
C ASP A 41 -16.38 -1.55 -2.10
N PHE A 42 -15.87 -0.33 -1.99
CA PHE A 42 -15.75 0.37 -0.72
C PHE A 42 -17.13 0.65 -0.09
N VAL A 43 -18.16 0.81 -0.92
CA VAL A 43 -19.55 0.98 -0.47
C VAL A 43 -20.11 -0.28 0.19
N GLU A 44 -19.62 -1.47 -0.14
CA GLU A 44 -20.01 -2.71 0.53
C GLU A 44 -19.31 -2.89 1.89
N CYS A 45 -18.24 -2.14 2.12
CA CYS A 45 -17.34 -2.26 3.28
C CYS A 45 -17.26 -0.93 4.07
N VAL A 46 -18.40 -0.28 4.34
CA VAL A 46 -18.47 1.04 5.01
C VAL A 46 -17.85 1.10 6.41
N ASP A 47 -17.70 -0.06 7.05
CA ASP A 47 -17.05 -0.20 8.36
C ASP A 47 -15.53 -0.36 8.26
N GLU A 48 -15.01 -0.65 7.06
CA GLU A 48 -13.58 -0.74 6.82
C GLU A 48 -12.97 0.63 6.55
N LEU A 49 -11.75 0.82 7.08
CA LEU A 49 -11.00 2.05 6.84
C LEU A 49 -10.26 1.98 5.51
N ILE A 50 -10.22 3.11 4.83
CA ILE A 50 -9.53 3.31 3.56
C ILE A 50 -8.31 4.18 3.80
N THR A 51 -7.29 3.95 2.99
CA THR A 51 -6.13 4.82 2.91
C THR A 51 -5.72 5.05 1.47
N SER A 52 -5.06 6.18 1.24
CA SER A 52 -4.44 6.51 -0.03
C SER A 52 -2.92 6.42 0.09
N LEU A 53 -2.29 5.88 -0.96
CA LEU A 53 -0.85 5.98 -1.12
C LEU A 53 -0.46 7.38 -1.63
N PRO A 54 0.84 7.77 -1.55
CA PRO A 54 1.32 9.03 -2.14
C PRO A 54 1.07 9.16 -3.65
N CYS A 55 0.82 8.04 -4.34
CA CYS A 55 0.42 7.99 -5.74
C CYS A 55 -1.10 8.14 -5.98
N ALA A 56 -1.86 8.56 -4.95
CA ALA A 56 -3.30 8.80 -4.97
C ALA A 56 -4.22 7.57 -5.22
N HIS A 57 -3.69 6.36 -5.17
CA HIS A 57 -4.51 5.14 -5.23
C HIS A 57 -5.04 4.74 -3.86
N HIS A 58 -6.32 4.33 -3.82
CA HIS A 58 -7.06 3.99 -2.60
C HIS A 58 -7.17 2.47 -2.39
N TYR A 59 -7.07 2.05 -1.12
CA TYR A 59 -7.20 0.66 -0.70
C TYR A 59 -7.77 0.58 0.71
N HIS A 60 -8.36 -0.56 1.08
CA HIS A 60 -8.60 -0.84 2.49
C HIS A 60 -7.26 -0.86 3.23
N VAL A 61 -7.22 -0.27 4.42
CA VAL A 61 -6.03 -0.16 5.26
C VAL A 61 -5.41 -1.54 5.46
N ASP A 62 -6.20 -2.53 5.85
CA ASP A 62 -5.71 -3.89 6.08
C ASP A 62 -5.15 -4.54 4.81
N CYS A 63 -5.83 -4.35 3.68
CA CYS A 63 -5.40 -4.89 2.39
C CYS A 63 -4.03 -4.35 1.98
N ILE A 64 -3.87 -3.02 1.98
CA ILE A 64 -2.61 -2.42 1.54
C ILE A 64 -1.48 -2.61 2.55
N VAL A 65 -1.77 -2.65 3.86
CA VAL A 65 -0.76 -2.95 4.87
C VAL A 65 -0.24 -4.39 4.70
N GLN A 66 -1.10 -5.36 4.44
CA GLN A 66 -0.68 -6.74 4.15
C GLN A 66 0.17 -6.82 2.88
N TRP A 67 -0.23 -6.10 1.83
CA TRP A 67 0.55 -6.00 0.60
C TRP A 67 1.94 -5.39 0.84
N LEU A 68 2.00 -4.25 1.53
CA LEU A 68 3.25 -3.52 1.81
C LEU A 68 4.22 -4.30 2.72
N LYS A 69 3.73 -5.22 3.54
CA LYS A 69 4.57 -6.17 4.29
C LYS A 69 5.27 -7.21 3.40
N ARG A 70 4.79 -7.40 2.17
CA ARG A 70 5.38 -8.30 1.18
C ARG A 70 6.18 -7.53 0.14
N ASP A 71 5.64 -6.43 -0.36
CA ASP A 71 6.20 -5.67 -1.46
C ASP A 71 5.96 -4.17 -1.27
N HIS A 72 7.01 -3.36 -1.39
CA HIS A 72 6.92 -1.91 -1.20
C HIS A 72 6.29 -1.15 -2.37
N THR A 73 5.69 -1.81 -3.37
CA THR A 73 5.12 -1.12 -4.54
C THR A 73 3.60 -1.02 -4.52
N CYS A 74 3.06 0.02 -5.14
CA CYS A 74 1.62 0.16 -5.39
C CYS A 74 1.14 -0.92 -6.39
N PRO A 75 0.09 -1.70 -6.07
CA PRO A 75 -0.46 -2.71 -6.99
C PRO A 75 -0.90 -2.18 -8.36
N LEU A 76 -1.36 -0.93 -8.41
CA LEU A 76 -1.92 -0.32 -9.63
C LEU A 76 -0.87 0.35 -10.52
N CYS A 77 0.03 1.15 -9.93
CA CYS A 77 0.98 1.97 -10.70
C CYS A 77 2.45 1.67 -10.42
N ARG A 78 2.74 0.69 -9.56
CA ARG A 78 4.11 0.30 -9.15
C ARG A 78 4.93 1.41 -8.50
N TYR A 79 4.28 2.47 -8.01
CA TYR A 79 4.93 3.49 -7.19
C TYR A 79 5.61 2.85 -5.98
N GLN A 80 6.89 3.15 -5.78
CA GLN A 80 7.71 2.59 -4.70
C GLN A 80 7.56 3.40 -3.42
N MET A 81 7.09 2.75 -2.36
CA MET A 81 7.13 3.25 -1.00
C MET A 81 8.57 3.11 -0.45
N PRO A 82 8.97 3.91 0.55
CA PRO A 82 10.25 3.73 1.21
C PRO A 82 10.39 2.28 1.72
N PRO A 83 11.40 1.52 1.24
CA PRO A 83 11.61 0.16 1.69
C PRO A 83 12.00 0.14 3.17
N ALA A 84 11.72 -0.97 3.86
CA ALA A 84 12.39 -1.25 5.13
C ALA A 84 13.87 -1.39 4.77
N SER A 85 14.68 -0.40 5.17
CA SER A 85 16.14 -0.32 5.00
C SER A 85 16.76 -1.40 4.11
N MET A 86 17.34 -0.99 2.98
CA MET A 86 18.53 -1.70 2.50
C MET A 86 19.63 -1.45 3.54
N ASP A 87 19.59 -2.20 4.65
CA ASP A 87 20.78 -2.53 5.39
C ASP A 87 21.58 -3.43 4.44
N TRP A 88 22.41 -2.81 3.60
CA TRP A 88 23.43 -3.52 2.86
C TRP A 88 24.39 -4.05 3.92
N ASP A 89 24.09 -5.23 4.48
CA ASP A 89 25.10 -6.03 5.16
C ASP A 89 26.20 -6.24 4.12
N GLY A 90 27.34 -5.57 4.34
CA GLY A 90 28.50 -5.71 3.50
C GLY A 90 28.93 -7.17 3.48
N ASP A 91 28.64 -7.86 2.38
CA ASP A 91 29.31 -9.11 2.08
C ASP A 91 30.70 -8.74 1.58
N GLY A 92 31.66 -8.82 2.51
CA GLY A 92 33.07 -8.78 2.18
C GLY A 92 33.44 -10.06 1.45
N ASP A 93 33.44 -10.01 0.12
CA ASP A 93 34.15 -11.01 -0.68
C ASP A 93 35.65 -10.71 -0.61
N ALA A 94 36.32 -11.40 0.31
CA ALA A 94 37.74 -11.64 0.24
C ALA A 94 38.01 -12.62 -0.91
N VAL A 95 38.70 -12.16 -1.97
CA VAL A 95 39.57 -13.00 -2.82
C VAL A 95 40.87 -12.26 -3.14
#